data_AF-A0A7J8QQD5-F1
#
_entry.id   AF-A0A7J8QQD5-F1
#
_cell.length_a   1.000
_cell.length_b   1.000
_cell.length_c   1.000
_cell.angle_alpha   90.00
_cell.angle_beta   90.00
_cell.angle_gamma   90.00
#
_symmetry.space_group_name_H-M   'P 1'
#
loop_
_entity.id
_entity.type
_entity.pdbx_description
1 polymer ?
#
loop_
_entity_poly.entity_id
_entity_poly.type
_entity_poly.pdbx_seq_one_letter_code
_entity_poly.pdbx_strand_id
1 'polypeptide(L)'
;MASRVGFMGHKSKERKDDRKDKLSEVFKSYAANGLLDKERLKEAFLHLGSAMSYHQAEEALRVVGKTYNINVKDETELNALINYAYNK
;
A
#
# COMPACT_ATOMS: atom_id res chain seq x y z
N MET A 1 -17.40 21.09 -42.16
CA MET A 1 -17.25 19.73 -41.58
C MET A 1 -15.81 19.52 -41.19
N ALA A 2 -15.50 19.54 -39.90
CA ALA A 2 -14.40 18.81 -39.25
C ALA A 2 -14.48 19.14 -37.75
N SER A 3 -15.16 18.27 -37.00
CA SER A 3 -15.17 18.26 -35.55
C SER A 3 -13.80 17.86 -35.01
N ARG A 4 -13.42 18.39 -33.85
CA ARG A 4 -12.85 17.64 -32.70
C ARG A 4 -12.74 18.59 -31.51
N VAL A 5 -13.76 18.60 -30.64
CA VAL A 5 -13.80 17.95 -29.31
C VAL A 5 -12.58 18.24 -28.45
N GLY A 6 -12.84 18.78 -27.25
CA GLY A 6 -11.87 19.26 -26.27
C GLY A 6 -11.05 18.17 -25.60
N PHE A 7 -11.04 18.16 -24.27
CA PHE A 7 -10.20 17.35 -23.38
C PHE A 7 -8.78 17.93 -23.19
N MET A 8 -8.25 18.13 -22.00
CA MET A 8 -8.78 18.01 -20.65
C MET A 8 -7.69 18.60 -19.76
N GLY A 9 -7.96 19.70 -19.06
CA GLY A 9 -7.07 20.20 -18.01
C GLY A 9 -7.16 19.29 -16.79
N HIS A 10 -6.44 18.18 -16.79
CA HIS A 10 -6.27 17.28 -15.64
C HIS A 10 -4.82 16.76 -15.76
N LYS A 11 -3.98 16.64 -14.73
CA LYS A 11 -4.31 16.05 -13.43
C LYS A 11 -3.09 16.21 -12.49
N SER A 12 -2.93 17.36 -11.82
CA SER A 12 -1.91 17.50 -10.75
C SER A 12 -2.29 16.77 -9.44
N LYS A 13 -3.28 15.85 -9.49
CA LYS A 13 -3.71 14.96 -8.41
C LYS A 13 -3.37 13.47 -8.66
N GLU A 14 -2.91 13.11 -9.86
CA GLU A 14 -2.60 11.74 -10.33
C GLU A 14 -1.18 11.28 -9.96
N ARG A 15 -0.75 11.52 -8.71
CA ARG A 15 0.49 10.90 -8.21
C ARG A 15 0.34 10.28 -6.83
N LYS A 16 -0.71 10.68 -6.11
CA LYS A 16 -0.96 10.22 -4.74
C LYS A 16 -1.72 8.90 -4.72
N ASP A 17 -2.65 8.72 -5.65
CA ASP A 17 -3.40 7.46 -5.84
C ASP A 17 -2.47 6.36 -6.33
N ASP A 18 -1.70 6.62 -7.38
CA ASP A 18 -0.83 5.62 -8.03
C ASP A 18 0.17 4.96 -7.07
N ARG A 19 0.67 5.71 -6.09
CA ARG A 19 1.56 5.15 -5.07
C ARG A 19 0.80 4.31 -4.05
N LYS A 20 -0.43 4.66 -3.68
CA LYS A 20 -1.28 3.84 -2.80
C LYS A 20 -1.74 2.56 -3.48
N ASP A 21 -2.12 2.64 -4.74
CA ASP A 21 -2.48 1.46 -5.55
C ASP A 21 -1.30 0.50 -5.66
N LYS A 22 -0.10 1.04 -5.97
CA LYS A 22 1.12 0.23 -6.03
C LYS A 22 1.49 -0.40 -4.69
N LEU A 23 1.29 0.31 -3.58
CA LEU A 23 1.42 -0.25 -2.22
C LEU A 23 0.43 -1.41 -2.01
N SER A 24 -0.84 -1.21 -2.37
CA SER A 24 -1.89 -2.24 -2.31
C SER A 24 -1.48 -3.49 -3.09
N GLU A 25 -1.05 -3.33 -4.34
CA GLU A 25 -0.66 -4.45 -5.20
C GLU A 25 0.53 -5.22 -4.63
N VAL A 26 1.57 -4.52 -4.15
CA VAL A 26 2.72 -5.17 -3.54
C VAL A 26 2.29 -5.93 -2.28
N PHE A 27 1.57 -5.31 -1.34
CA PHE A 27 1.12 -6.02 -0.13
C PHE A 27 0.26 -7.24 -0.48
N LYS A 28 -0.66 -7.12 -1.44
CA LYS A 28 -1.46 -8.27 -1.91
C LYS A 28 -0.59 -9.37 -2.51
N SER A 29 0.46 -9.02 -3.26
CA SER A 29 1.36 -10.00 -3.87
C SER A 29 2.23 -10.76 -2.87
N TYR A 30 2.58 -10.14 -1.73
CA TYR A 30 3.38 -10.80 -0.68
C TYR A 30 2.51 -11.56 0.35
N ALA A 31 1.20 -11.34 0.36
CA ALA A 31 0.30 -12.00 1.30
C ALA A 31 0.13 -13.50 0.97
N ALA A 32 0.25 -14.37 1.98
CA ALA A 32 -0.15 -15.78 1.85
C ALA A 32 -1.58 -15.95 2.31
N ASN A 33 -2.43 -16.51 1.45
CA ASN A 33 -3.84 -16.76 1.76
C ASN A 33 -4.64 -15.49 2.15
N GLY A 34 -4.13 -14.31 1.82
CA GLY A 34 -4.71 -13.02 2.23
C GLY A 34 -4.20 -12.52 3.58
N LEU A 35 -3.27 -13.20 4.22
CA LEU A 35 -2.59 -12.76 5.43
C LEU A 35 -1.15 -12.34 5.12
N LEU A 36 -0.74 -11.24 5.72
CA LEU A 36 0.56 -10.66 5.54
C LEU A 36 1.24 -10.53 6.89
N ASP A 37 2.14 -11.48 7.16
CA ASP A 37 2.94 -11.52 8.38
C ASP A 37 4.07 -10.49 8.35
N LYS A 38 4.63 -10.20 9.52
CA LYS A 38 5.82 -9.36 9.73
C LYS A 38 6.93 -9.54 8.69
N GLU A 39 7.28 -10.78 8.36
CA GLU A 39 8.41 -11.08 7.47
C GLU A 39 8.08 -10.69 6.03
N ARG A 40 6.89 -11.07 5.56
CA ARG A 40 6.36 -10.70 4.24
C ARG A 40 6.16 -9.19 4.12
N LEU A 41 5.75 -8.54 5.21
CA LEU A 41 5.65 -7.09 5.28
C LEU A 41 7.01 -6.44 5.04
N LYS A 42 8.04 -6.90 5.75
CA LYS A 42 9.41 -6.41 5.56
C LYS A 42 9.88 -6.58 4.11
N GLU A 43 9.63 -7.74 3.50
CA GLU A 43 10.00 -7.99 2.10
C GLU A 43 9.22 -7.10 1.13
N ALA A 44 7.92 -6.91 1.35
CA ALA A 44 7.09 -6.01 0.56
C ALA A 44 7.64 -4.58 0.58
N PHE A 45 7.99 -4.06 1.77
CA PHE A 45 8.60 -2.74 1.89
C PHE A 45 9.98 -2.66 1.24
N LEU A 46 10.80 -3.70 1.39
CA LEU A 46 12.11 -3.78 0.73
C LEU A 46 11.96 -3.70 -0.79
N HIS A 47 10.95 -4.38 -1.35
CA HIS A 47 10.62 -4.34 -2.78
C HIS A 47 10.17 -2.95 -3.25
N LEU A 48 9.52 -2.19 -2.38
CA LEU A 48 9.13 -0.80 -2.63
C LEU A 48 10.30 0.19 -2.52
N GLY A 49 11.53 -0.30 -2.27
CA GLY A 49 12.72 0.52 -2.06
C GLY A 49 12.75 1.21 -0.71
N SER A 50 11.82 0.87 0.19
CA SER A 50 11.80 1.37 1.56
C SER A 50 12.44 0.33 2.47
N ALA A 51 13.61 0.64 3.01
CA ALA A 51 14.26 -0.21 4.00
C ALA A 51 13.49 -0.13 5.33
N MET A 52 12.41 -0.90 5.44
CA MET A 52 11.63 -0.99 6.67
C MET A 52 12.41 -1.81 7.70
N SER A 53 12.74 -1.17 8.82
CA SER A 53 13.32 -1.82 9.99
C SER A 53 12.31 -2.73 10.67
N TYR A 54 12.81 -3.67 11.49
CA TYR A 54 11.96 -4.57 12.26
C TYR A 54 10.93 -3.83 13.13
N HIS A 55 11.37 -2.76 13.78
CA HIS A 55 10.51 -1.89 14.58
C HIS A 55 9.37 -1.28 13.77
N GLN A 56 9.63 -0.83 12.54
CA GLN A 56 8.59 -0.26 11.70
C GLN A 56 7.55 -1.31 11.28
N ALA A 57 7.97 -2.55 11.02
CA ALA A 57 7.03 -3.63 10.72
C ALA A 57 6.12 -3.94 11.92
N GLU A 58 6.68 -3.92 13.13
CA GLU A 58 5.89 -4.05 14.37
C GLU A 58 4.97 -2.86 14.60
N GLU A 59 5.42 -1.64 14.32
CA GLU A 59 4.56 -0.44 14.39
C GLU A 59 3.42 -0.49 13.38
N ALA A 60 3.68 -0.93 12.15
CA ALA A 60 2.65 -1.09 11.13
C ALA A 60 1.58 -2.10 11.58
N LEU A 61 1.99 -3.23 12.18
CA LEU A 61 1.07 -4.18 12.79
C LEU A 61 0.24 -3.53 13.90
N ARG A 62 0.87 -2.78 14.81
CA ARG A 62 0.17 -2.04 15.88
C ARG A 62 -0.82 -1.02 15.36
N VAL A 63 -0.50 -0.29 14.29
CA VAL A 63 -1.40 0.70 13.67
C VAL A 63 -2.64 0.04 13.09
N VAL A 64 -2.48 -1.16 12.51
CA VAL A 64 -3.59 -1.97 12.01
C VAL A 64 -4.35 -2.68 13.15
N GLY A 65 -3.90 -2.55 14.40
CA GLY A 65 -4.50 -3.20 15.57
C GLY A 65 -4.25 -4.71 15.60
N LYS A 66 -3.22 -5.20 14.91
CA LYS A 66 -2.85 -6.61 14.83
C LYS A 66 -1.53 -6.89 15.52
N THR A 67 -1.36 -8.13 15.94
CA THR A 67 -0.15 -8.57 16.65
C THR A 67 0.72 -9.49 15.79
N TYR A 68 0.13 -10.25 14.86
CA TYR A 68 0.84 -11.31 14.13
C TYR A 68 0.79 -11.12 12.61
N ASN A 69 -0.37 -10.81 12.05
CA ASN A 69 -0.56 -10.66 10.61
C ASN A 69 -1.65 -9.62 10.29
N ILE A 70 -1.55 -9.09 9.08
CA ILE A 70 -2.49 -8.13 8.49
C ILE A 70 -3.32 -8.87 7.45
N ASN A 71 -4.64 -8.79 7.53
CA ASN A 71 -5.52 -9.35 6.52
C ASN A 71 -5.67 -8.37 5.34
N VAL A 72 -4.97 -8.63 4.24
CA VAL A 72 -5.03 -7.77 3.04
C VAL A 72 -6.34 -7.93 2.26
N LYS A 73 -7.19 -8.90 2.63
CA LYS A 73 -8.56 -9.01 2.11
C LYS A 73 -9.51 -8.05 2.83
N ASP A 74 -9.16 -7.63 4.04
CA ASP A 74 -9.89 -6.57 4.74
C ASP A 74 -9.39 -5.22 4.25
N GLU A 75 -10.27 -4.47 3.59
CA GLU A 75 -9.93 -3.17 3.01
C GLU A 75 -9.55 -2.15 4.09
N THR A 76 -10.10 -2.28 5.31
CA THR A 76 -9.78 -1.38 6.42
C THR A 76 -8.34 -1.61 6.90
N GLU A 77 -7.98 -2.87 7.11
CA GLU A 77 -6.64 -3.27 7.52
C GLU A 77 -5.60 -2.93 6.45
N LEU A 78 -5.91 -3.25 5.19
CA LEU A 78 -5.03 -2.92 4.07
C LEU A 78 -4.85 -1.41 3.91
N ASN A 79 -5.94 -0.62 3.99
CA ASN A 79 -5.85 0.84 3.86
C ASN A 79 -5.10 1.47 5.05
N ALA A 80 -5.25 0.96 6.26
CA ALA A 80 -4.45 1.39 7.41
C ALA A 80 -2.96 1.13 7.20
N LEU A 81 -2.61 -0.06 6.69
CA LEU A 81 -1.24 -0.41 6.33
C LEU A 81 -0.67 0.50 5.23
N ILE A 82 -1.45 0.71 4.15
CA ILE A 82 -1.06 1.59 3.04
C ILE A 82 -0.87 3.02 3.53
N ASN A 83 -1.76 3.54 4.38
CA ASN A 83 -1.60 4.89 4.94
C ASN A 83 -0.35 5.00 5.81
N TYR A 84 -0.03 3.98 6.63
CA TYR A 84 1.23 3.94 7.38
C TYR A 84 2.43 3.94 6.44
N ALA A 85 2.42 3.07 5.43
CA ALA A 85 3.49 2.96 4.42
C ALA A 85 3.68 4.24 3.60
N TYR A 86 2.58 4.93 3.30
CA TYR A 86 2.56 6.15 2.50
C TYR A 86 3.07 7.36 3.28
N ASN A 87 2.90 7.38 4.60
CA ASN A 87 3.28 8.48 5.47
C ASN A 87 4.72 8.33 6.05
N LYS A 88 5.45 7.29 5.65
CA LYS A 88 6.84 6.99 6.02
C LYS A 88 7.80 7.28 4.87
#